data_AF-A0A6J1S259-F1
#
_entry.id   AF-A0A6J1S259-F1
#
_cell.length_a   1.000
_cell.length_b   1.000
_cell.length_c   1.000
_cell.angle_alpha   90.00
_cell.angle_beta   90.00
_cell.angle_gamma   90.00
#
_symmetry.space_group_name_H-M   'P 1'
#
loop_
_entity.id
_entity.type
_entity.pdbx_description
1 polymer ?
#
loop_
_entity_poly.entity_id
_entity_poly.type
_entity_poly.pdbx_seq_one_letter_code
_entity_poly.pdbx_strand_id
1 'polypeptide(L)'
;MTETVGFEEVTIPVPWGHVSGKWWGGRGRQPVIALHGWQDNAGSFDGLGTLLPKDISMLAIDFPGHGRSSHYPKGQFYYLFWDGVLLLRRIVKHFKWSKVTIIGHSMGGAVGFLYAASFPDDTEKLISLDIASPTIRDKESVVNITGVSIDRFLKYETLTEDAMPCYTKEEMIELVLEAYQGAITRESAETLMIRGMSPIPPTSKNIMKKEGFLFARDVRLKVAGLGLITLDLVLEYAKKIKCEYLNIRAVPGLSFDRPEYYTQVLDEIKKSSCRFEYKEVDGSHHIHLNEPEKIGPIVFNFIKTSKSEQISSDSVVNGTGST
;
A
#
# COMPACT_ATOMS: atom_id res chain seq x y z
N MET A 1 14.16 -19.44 -19.78
CA MET A 1 14.95 -18.73 -18.75
C MET A 1 14.57 -17.26 -18.84
N THR A 2 13.57 -16.84 -18.07
CA THR A 2 13.21 -15.43 -17.92
C THR A 2 14.29 -14.78 -17.04
N GLU A 3 15.06 -13.85 -17.60
CA GLU A 3 15.91 -12.95 -16.82
C GLU A 3 15.04 -12.33 -15.72
N THR A 4 15.27 -12.68 -14.47
CA THR A 4 14.67 -12.01 -13.34
C THR A 4 15.19 -10.58 -13.35
N VAL A 5 14.31 -9.61 -13.57
CA VAL A 5 14.68 -8.20 -13.53
C VAL A 5 14.94 -7.85 -12.07
N GLY A 6 16.22 -7.75 -11.70
CA GLY A 6 16.61 -7.24 -10.38
C GLY A 6 16.06 -5.83 -10.15
N PHE A 7 15.82 -5.46 -8.89
CA PHE A 7 15.42 -4.09 -8.54
C PHE A 7 16.64 -3.21 -8.26
N GLU A 8 16.44 -1.90 -8.41
CA GLU A 8 17.34 -0.87 -7.92
C GLU A 8 16.75 -0.25 -6.64
N GLU A 9 17.59 -0.05 -5.61
CA GLU A 9 17.21 0.76 -4.45
C GLU A 9 17.09 2.24 -4.86
N VAL A 10 16.07 2.92 -4.36
CA VAL A 10 15.83 4.34 -4.66
C VAL A 10 15.67 5.13 -3.37
N THR A 11 16.21 6.34 -3.37
CA THR A 11 16.07 7.31 -2.29
C THR A 11 15.52 8.62 -2.86
N ILE A 12 14.40 9.08 -2.30
CA ILE A 12 13.70 10.29 -2.71
C ILE A 12 13.77 11.30 -1.56
N PRO A 13 14.36 12.49 -1.76
CA PRO A 13 14.49 13.48 -0.70
C PRO A 13 13.12 14.06 -0.31
N VAL A 14 12.89 14.21 0.99
CA VAL A 14 11.70 14.85 1.58
C VAL A 14 12.12 15.76 2.74
N PRO A 15 11.31 16.74 3.16
CA PRO A 15 11.73 17.70 4.19
C PRO A 15 12.13 17.09 5.55
N TRP A 16 11.65 15.89 5.86
CA TRP A 16 11.96 15.16 7.10
C TRP A 16 13.07 14.11 6.92
N GLY A 17 13.76 14.10 5.77
CA GLY A 17 14.83 13.15 5.45
C GLY A 17 14.66 12.57 4.05
N HIS A 18 14.36 11.29 3.98
CA HIS A 18 14.19 10.58 2.72
C HIS A 18 13.08 9.53 2.75
N VAL A 19 12.58 9.21 1.57
CA VAL A 19 11.72 8.06 1.30
C VAL A 19 12.54 7.05 0.52
N SER A 20 12.59 5.82 1.02
CA SER A 20 13.26 4.70 0.37
C SER A 20 12.28 3.92 -0.51
N GLY A 21 12.79 3.16 -1.47
CA GLY A 21 11.96 2.36 -2.35
C GLY A 21 12.74 1.33 -3.15
N LYS A 22 12.01 0.55 -3.95
CA LYS A 22 12.53 -0.39 -4.95
C LYS A 22 11.98 -0.01 -6.31
N TRP A 23 12.85 -0.04 -7.31
CA TRP A 23 12.47 0.19 -8.70
C TRP A 23 12.76 -1.04 -9.54
N TRP A 24 11.73 -1.59 -10.18
CA TRP A 24 11.85 -2.68 -11.16
C TRP A 24 11.57 -2.18 -12.57
N GLY A 25 12.23 -2.78 -13.55
CA GLY A 25 12.08 -2.42 -14.96
C GLY A 25 12.86 -1.17 -15.37
N GLY A 26 12.72 -0.77 -16.64
CA GLY A 26 13.50 0.32 -17.22
C GLY A 26 13.14 1.72 -16.68
N ARG A 27 14.14 2.61 -16.64
CA ARG A 27 13.97 4.03 -16.25
C ARG A 27 13.40 4.91 -17.38
N GLY A 28 13.36 4.40 -18.62
CA GLY A 28 12.91 5.14 -19.80
C GLY A 28 11.39 5.34 -19.90
N ARG A 29 10.61 4.81 -18.95
CA ARG A 29 9.17 4.97 -18.87
C ARG A 29 8.76 5.28 -17.44
N GLN A 30 7.61 5.94 -17.30
CA GLN A 30 7.07 6.21 -15.99
C GLN A 30 6.63 4.89 -15.32
N PRO A 31 7.03 4.63 -14.06
CA PRO A 31 6.65 3.41 -13.37
C PRO A 31 5.20 3.49 -12.84
N VAL A 32 4.62 2.33 -12.60
CA VAL A 32 3.50 2.16 -11.68
C VAL A 32 4.00 2.42 -10.26
N ILE A 33 3.33 3.30 -9.53
CA ILE A 33 3.67 3.58 -8.12
C ILE A 33 2.97 2.55 -7.25
N ALA A 34 3.74 1.77 -6.49
CA ALA A 34 3.26 0.71 -5.61
C ALA A 34 3.30 1.12 -4.12
N LEU A 35 2.17 0.97 -3.43
CA LEU A 35 1.95 1.43 -2.06
C LEU A 35 1.56 0.26 -1.14
N HIS A 36 2.33 0.02 -0.08
CA HIS A 36 2.16 -1.15 0.79
C HIS A 36 1.12 -0.94 1.91
N GLY A 37 0.76 -2.03 2.60
CA GLY A 37 -0.13 -2.03 3.75
C GLY A 37 0.49 -1.42 5.02
N TRP A 38 -0.34 -1.13 6.02
CA TRP A 38 0.15 -0.59 7.30
C TRP A 38 1.09 -1.60 7.97
N GLN A 39 2.23 -1.12 8.47
CA GLN A 39 3.28 -1.92 9.09
C GLN A 39 4.04 -2.91 8.16
N ASP A 40 3.74 -2.92 6.87
CA ASP A 40 4.55 -3.58 5.83
C ASP A 40 5.72 -2.67 5.40
N ASN A 41 6.29 -2.92 4.21
CA ASN A 41 7.26 -2.09 3.52
C ASN A 41 7.23 -2.42 2.01
N ALA A 42 8.03 -1.75 1.18
CA ALA A 42 8.11 -1.98 -0.26
C ALA A 42 8.52 -3.40 -0.66
N GLY A 43 9.07 -4.20 0.26
CA GLY A 43 9.27 -5.65 0.06
C GLY A 43 7.98 -6.42 -0.19
N SER A 44 6.83 -5.88 0.21
CA SER A 44 5.49 -6.44 -0.05
C SER A 44 5.21 -6.64 -1.55
N PHE A 45 5.93 -5.93 -2.43
CA PHE A 45 5.80 -6.03 -3.89
C PHE A 45 6.92 -6.84 -4.56
N ASP A 46 7.82 -7.48 -3.81
CA ASP A 46 8.96 -8.21 -4.40
C ASP A 46 8.51 -9.32 -5.37
N GLY A 47 7.46 -10.06 -4.99
CA GLY A 47 6.84 -11.09 -5.83
C GLY A 47 6.31 -10.52 -7.14
N LEU A 48 5.42 -9.53 -7.08
CA LEU A 48 4.88 -8.85 -8.26
C LEU A 48 5.97 -8.18 -9.11
N GLY A 49 6.95 -7.54 -8.49
CA GLY A 49 8.07 -6.88 -9.16
C GLY A 49 8.90 -7.85 -9.99
N THR A 50 9.09 -9.08 -9.50
CA THR A 50 9.82 -10.14 -10.20
C THR A 50 9.04 -10.68 -11.41
N LEU A 51 7.71 -10.64 -11.36
CA LEU A 51 6.83 -11.09 -12.44
C LEU A 51 6.57 -10.02 -13.51
N LEU A 52 7.13 -8.82 -13.36
CA LEU A 52 6.86 -7.69 -14.25
C LEU A 52 7.23 -8.00 -15.71
N PRO A 53 6.30 -7.76 -16.65
CA PRO A 53 6.62 -7.75 -18.07
C PRO A 53 7.73 -6.73 -18.40
N LYS A 54 8.57 -7.02 -19.40
CA LYS A 54 9.71 -6.16 -19.81
C LYS A 54 9.30 -4.73 -20.18
N ASP A 55 8.05 -4.50 -20.55
CA ASP A 55 7.45 -3.23 -20.94
C ASP A 55 6.79 -2.45 -19.79
N ILE A 56 6.72 -3.02 -18.58
CA ILE A 56 6.21 -2.33 -17.38
C ILE A 56 7.38 -1.98 -16.45
N SER A 57 7.21 -0.94 -15.66
CA SER A 57 8.15 -0.57 -14.59
C SER A 57 7.38 -0.25 -13.34
N MET A 58 7.96 -0.47 -12.16
CA MET A 58 7.29 -0.28 -10.88
C MET A 58 8.22 0.40 -9.88
N LEU A 59 7.70 1.37 -9.14
CA LEU A 59 8.35 1.98 -7.99
C LEU A 59 7.52 1.65 -6.75
N ALA A 60 7.98 0.71 -5.93
CA ALA A 60 7.41 0.51 -4.59
C ALA A 60 8.15 1.39 -3.59
N ILE A 61 7.41 2.15 -2.79
CA ILE A 61 8.00 3.03 -1.76
C ILE A 61 7.76 2.48 -0.37
N ASP A 62 8.69 2.75 0.54
CA ASP A 62 8.48 2.61 1.98
C ASP A 62 7.77 3.88 2.48
N PHE A 63 6.59 3.75 3.11
CA PHE A 63 5.93 4.90 3.75
C PHE A 63 6.79 5.48 4.89
N PRO A 64 6.58 6.75 5.30
CA PRO A 64 7.33 7.35 6.40
C PRO A 64 7.19 6.50 7.66
N GLY A 65 8.28 6.31 8.39
CA GLY A 65 8.31 5.43 9.55
C GLY A 65 8.25 3.92 9.25
N HIS A 66 8.28 3.50 7.98
CA HIS A 66 8.30 2.09 7.59
C HIS A 66 9.58 1.75 6.83
N GLY A 67 10.00 0.49 6.92
CA GLY A 67 11.12 -0.04 6.15
C GLY A 67 12.39 0.80 6.31
N ARG A 68 12.92 1.29 5.20
CA ARG A 68 14.14 2.12 5.16
C ARG A 68 13.84 3.61 4.99
N SER A 69 12.59 4.04 5.05
CA SER A 69 12.22 5.46 4.97
C SER A 69 12.46 6.16 6.30
N SER A 70 12.77 7.46 6.22
CA SER A 70 12.92 8.30 7.41
C SER A 70 11.63 8.32 8.23
N HIS A 71 11.79 8.29 9.55
CA HIS A 71 10.71 8.54 10.50
C HIS A 71 10.35 10.04 10.48
N TYR A 72 9.12 10.40 10.81
CA TYR A 72 8.78 11.80 11.05
C TYR A 72 9.53 12.36 12.27
N PRO A 73 9.72 13.68 12.38
CA PRO A 73 10.28 14.30 13.59
C PRO A 73 9.47 13.95 14.84
N LYS A 74 10.10 14.02 16.02
CA LYS A 74 9.38 13.89 17.30
C LYS A 74 8.29 14.97 17.43
N GLY A 75 7.20 14.65 18.12
CA GLY A 75 6.03 15.52 18.21
C GLY A 75 5.07 15.44 17.01
N GLN A 76 5.48 14.84 15.88
CA GLN A 76 4.59 14.67 14.73
C GLN A 76 3.84 13.34 14.80
N PHE A 77 2.51 13.41 14.65
CA PHE A 77 1.60 12.27 14.55
C PHE A 77 1.58 11.70 13.11
N TYR A 78 1.32 10.39 12.98
CA TYR A 78 1.14 9.73 11.68
C TYR A 78 -0.34 9.66 11.30
N TYR A 79 -0.79 10.55 10.43
CA TYR A 79 -2.12 10.50 9.82
C TYR A 79 -2.06 9.63 8.56
N LEU A 80 -2.04 8.30 8.73
CA LEU A 80 -1.70 7.31 7.69
C LEU A 80 -2.21 7.67 6.29
N PHE A 81 -3.50 7.99 6.17
CA PHE A 81 -4.13 8.27 4.89
C PHE A 81 -3.77 9.65 4.34
N TRP A 82 -3.90 10.69 5.15
CA TRP A 82 -3.65 12.08 4.73
C TRP A 82 -2.17 12.35 4.45
N ASP A 83 -1.29 11.84 5.31
CA ASP A 83 0.15 11.90 5.12
C ASP A 83 0.57 11.11 3.88
N GLY A 84 -0.07 9.96 3.61
CA GLY A 84 0.15 9.18 2.40
C GLY A 84 -0.20 9.96 1.12
N VAL A 85 -1.31 10.69 1.10
CA VAL A 85 -1.70 11.54 -0.05
C VAL A 85 -0.69 12.67 -0.26
N LEU A 86 -0.26 13.33 0.81
CA LEU A 86 0.75 14.38 0.76
C LEU A 86 2.09 13.84 0.25
N LEU A 87 2.51 12.68 0.74
CA LEU A 87 3.73 12.02 0.28
C LEU A 87 3.64 11.69 -1.22
N LEU A 88 2.56 11.05 -1.65
CA LEU A 88 2.38 10.68 -3.05
C LEU A 88 2.44 11.93 -3.93
N ARG A 89 1.79 13.03 -3.53
CA ARG A 89 1.87 14.31 -4.25
C ARG A 89 3.30 14.86 -4.34
N ARG A 90 4.10 14.71 -3.28
CA ARG A 90 5.51 15.10 -3.29
C ARG A 90 6.33 14.25 -4.26
N ILE A 91 6.14 12.95 -4.28
CA ILE A 91 6.83 12.02 -5.19
C ILE A 91 6.48 12.35 -6.64
N VAL A 92 5.20 12.51 -6.96
CA VAL A 92 4.73 12.87 -8.31
C VAL A 92 5.36 14.18 -8.78
N LYS A 93 5.41 15.19 -7.91
CA LYS A 93 6.09 16.47 -8.23
C LYS A 93 7.60 16.32 -8.37
N HIS A 94 8.24 15.51 -7.52
CA HIS A 94 9.69 15.29 -7.56
C HIS A 94 10.13 14.72 -8.90
N PHE A 95 9.43 13.71 -9.41
CA PHE A 95 9.72 13.11 -10.71
C PHE A 95 9.07 13.83 -11.91
N LYS A 96 8.30 14.89 -11.65
CA LYS A 96 7.58 15.68 -12.68
C LYS A 96 6.62 14.83 -13.52
N TRP A 97 5.96 13.87 -12.89
CA TRP A 97 4.95 13.04 -13.55
C TRP A 97 3.62 13.79 -13.67
N SER A 98 2.97 13.66 -14.82
CA SER A 98 1.70 14.33 -15.13
C SER A 98 0.50 13.37 -15.07
N LYS A 99 0.71 12.08 -15.36
CA LYS A 99 -0.35 11.05 -15.37
C LYS A 99 0.18 9.79 -14.70
N VAL A 100 -0.34 9.42 -13.54
CA VAL A 100 0.18 8.31 -12.73
C VAL A 100 -0.72 7.09 -12.74
N THR A 101 -0.10 5.91 -12.78
CA THR A 101 -0.75 4.65 -12.46
C THR A 101 -0.32 4.23 -11.05
N ILE A 102 -1.29 3.89 -10.21
CA ILE A 102 -1.08 3.54 -8.80
C ILE A 102 -1.59 2.12 -8.58
N ILE A 103 -0.79 1.30 -7.88
CA ILE A 103 -1.23 0.04 -7.29
C ILE A 103 -1.06 0.13 -5.77
N GLY A 104 -2.08 -0.21 -5.02
CA GLY A 104 -2.05 -0.09 -3.57
C GLY A 104 -2.68 -1.29 -2.88
N HIS A 105 -1.98 -1.82 -1.89
CA HIS A 105 -2.50 -2.86 -0.99
C HIS A 105 -2.98 -2.24 0.31
N SER A 106 -4.19 -2.62 0.77
CA SER A 106 -4.70 -2.22 2.08
C SER A 106 -4.60 -0.71 2.34
N MET A 107 -3.82 -0.27 3.33
CA MET A 107 -3.51 1.15 3.57
C MET A 107 -3.03 1.88 2.31
N GLY A 108 -2.17 1.28 1.50
CA GLY A 108 -1.70 1.85 0.24
C GLY A 108 -2.81 2.01 -0.80
N GLY A 109 -3.77 1.07 -0.86
CA GLY A 109 -4.95 1.19 -1.73
C GLY A 109 -5.89 2.31 -1.27
N ALA A 110 -6.07 2.47 0.04
CA ALA A 110 -6.78 3.60 0.63
C ALA A 110 -6.14 4.96 0.33
N VAL A 111 -4.80 5.06 0.40
CA VAL A 111 -4.06 6.26 -0.02
C VAL A 111 -4.23 6.52 -1.51
N GLY A 112 -4.16 5.47 -2.34
CA GLY A 112 -4.41 5.54 -3.77
C GLY A 112 -5.81 6.08 -4.11
N PHE A 113 -6.84 5.59 -3.41
CA PHE A 113 -8.21 6.08 -3.50
C PHE A 113 -8.30 7.59 -3.23
N LEU A 114 -7.75 8.06 -2.11
CA LEU A 114 -7.81 9.49 -1.76
C LEU A 114 -7.02 10.36 -2.74
N TYR A 115 -5.88 9.87 -3.22
CA TYR A 115 -5.08 10.57 -4.21
C TYR A 115 -5.83 10.70 -5.54
N ALA A 116 -6.41 9.60 -6.04
CA ALA A 116 -7.19 9.58 -7.27
C ALA A 116 -8.40 10.53 -7.21
N ALA A 117 -9.08 10.57 -6.06
CA ALA A 117 -10.21 11.49 -5.85
C ALA A 117 -9.78 12.97 -5.70
N SER A 118 -8.59 13.21 -5.16
CA SER A 118 -8.07 14.56 -4.92
C SER A 118 -7.39 15.16 -6.16
N PHE A 119 -6.77 14.32 -6.98
CA PHE A 119 -6.07 14.68 -8.22
C PHE A 119 -6.56 13.83 -9.39
N PRO A 120 -7.86 13.93 -9.75
CA PRO A 120 -8.47 13.06 -10.76
C PRO A 120 -7.87 13.28 -12.16
N ASP A 121 -7.38 14.48 -12.44
CA ASP A 121 -6.75 14.80 -13.72
C ASP A 121 -5.30 14.28 -13.78
N ASP A 122 -4.68 13.95 -12.65
CA ASP A 122 -3.30 13.45 -12.61
C ASP A 122 -3.25 11.91 -12.52
N THR A 123 -4.38 11.25 -12.28
CA THR A 123 -4.44 9.79 -12.07
C THR A 123 -5.01 9.10 -13.31
N GLU A 124 -4.23 8.24 -13.94
CA GLU A 124 -4.65 7.50 -15.13
C GLU A 124 -5.32 6.18 -14.76
N LYS A 125 -4.69 5.41 -13.88
CA LYS A 125 -5.20 4.11 -13.43
C LYS A 125 -4.97 3.93 -11.93
N LEU A 126 -5.94 3.32 -11.25
CA LEU A 126 -5.84 2.90 -9.85
C LEU A 126 -6.20 1.42 -9.73
N ILE A 127 -5.27 0.65 -9.18
CA ILE A 127 -5.42 -0.77 -8.89
C ILE A 127 -5.41 -0.93 -7.38
N SER A 128 -6.53 -1.36 -6.81
CA SER A 128 -6.70 -1.53 -5.38
C SER A 128 -6.72 -3.01 -5.02
N LEU A 129 -5.82 -3.43 -4.13
CA LEU A 129 -5.66 -4.80 -3.69
C LEU A 129 -6.27 -4.95 -2.30
N ASP A 130 -7.38 -5.70 -2.27
CA ASP A 130 -8.13 -6.12 -1.10
C ASP A 130 -8.61 -4.98 -0.17
N ILE A 131 -8.96 -3.85 -0.78
CA ILE A 131 -9.46 -2.64 -0.12
C ILE A 131 -10.25 -1.80 -1.13
N ALA A 132 -11.27 -1.06 -0.69
CA ALA A 132 -12.06 -0.16 -1.56
C ALA A 132 -11.95 1.32 -1.19
N SER A 133 -11.54 1.64 0.05
CA SER A 133 -11.46 3.00 0.59
C SER A 133 -10.61 3.05 1.86
N PRO A 134 -10.26 4.25 2.37
CA PRO A 134 -9.78 4.43 3.74
C PRO A 134 -10.69 3.79 4.78
N THR A 135 -10.11 3.41 5.91
CA THR A 135 -10.87 2.83 7.02
C THR A 135 -11.97 3.77 7.48
N ILE A 136 -13.21 3.32 7.32
CA ILE A 136 -14.40 4.05 7.72
C ILE A 136 -14.63 3.86 9.22
N ARG A 137 -14.93 4.95 9.92
CA ARG A 137 -15.42 4.94 11.30
C ARG A 137 -16.65 5.83 11.42
N ASP A 138 -17.61 5.38 12.21
CA ASP A 138 -18.75 6.22 12.56
C ASP A 138 -18.30 7.36 13.50
N LYS A 139 -19.14 8.38 13.59
CA LYS A 139 -18.85 9.62 14.31
C LYS A 139 -18.59 9.37 15.79
N GLU A 140 -19.34 8.45 16.40
CA GLU A 140 -19.22 8.12 17.82
C GLU A 140 -17.89 7.42 18.10
N SER A 141 -17.53 6.43 17.28
CA SER A 141 -16.23 5.75 17.34
C SER A 141 -15.06 6.73 17.26
N VAL A 142 -15.10 7.70 16.32
CA VAL A 142 -14.05 8.71 16.19
C VAL A 142 -13.90 9.54 17.47
N VAL A 143 -15.01 10.02 18.04
CA VAL A 143 -15.01 10.79 19.30
C VAL A 143 -14.43 9.94 20.44
N ASN A 144 -14.86 8.68 20.55
CA ASN A 144 -14.48 7.79 21.65
C ASN A 144 -12.98 7.40 21.63
N ILE A 145 -12.37 7.24 20.45
CA ILE A 145 -10.96 6.85 20.36
C ILE A 145 -9.98 8.02 20.41
N THR A 146 -10.45 9.26 20.28
CA THR A 146 -9.57 10.43 20.09
C THR A 146 -8.64 10.64 21.28
N GLY A 147 -9.18 10.77 22.51
CA GLY A 147 -8.36 10.97 23.71
C GLY A 147 -7.38 9.82 23.95
N VAL A 148 -7.86 8.58 23.83
CA VAL A 148 -7.05 7.36 23.98
C VAL A 148 -5.91 7.31 22.95
N SER A 149 -6.17 7.73 21.71
CA SER A 149 -5.14 7.78 20.66
C SER A 149 -4.08 8.83 20.97
N ILE A 150 -4.47 9.99 21.50
CA ILE A 150 -3.53 11.04 21.90
C ILE A 150 -2.66 10.57 23.06
N ASP A 151 -3.26 10.05 24.13
CA ASP A 151 -2.51 9.57 25.31
C ASP A 151 -1.51 8.46 24.94
N ARG A 152 -1.93 7.52 24.08
CA ARG A 152 -1.04 6.47 23.59
C ARG A 152 0.08 7.05 22.72
N PHE A 153 -0.20 8.02 21.86
CA PHE A 153 0.83 8.70 21.07
C PHE A 153 1.88 9.37 21.96
N LEU A 154 1.45 10.16 22.97
CA LEU A 154 2.34 10.81 23.94
C LEU A 154 3.22 9.80 24.69
N LYS A 155 2.67 8.61 24.97
CA LYS A 155 3.44 7.49 25.53
C LYS A 155 4.49 6.95 24.55
N TYR A 156 4.14 6.73 23.29
CA TYR A 156 5.06 6.15 22.30
C TYR A 156 6.16 7.12 21.85
N GLU A 157 5.89 8.42 21.77
CA GLU A 157 6.89 9.39 21.30
C GLU A 157 8.03 9.62 22.30
N THR A 158 7.80 9.30 23.58
CA THR A 158 8.80 9.40 24.65
C THR A 158 9.63 8.12 24.81
N LEU A 159 9.27 7.03 24.12
CA LEU A 159 10.05 5.79 24.17
C LEU A 159 11.42 5.99 23.53
N THR A 160 12.45 5.59 24.27
CA THR A 160 13.83 5.54 23.80
C THR A 160 14.10 4.22 23.07
N GLU A 161 15.11 4.19 22.22
CA GLU A 161 15.59 2.95 21.56
C GLU A 161 15.92 1.86 22.59
N ASP A 162 16.47 2.22 23.75
CA ASP A 162 16.78 1.27 24.83
C ASP A 162 15.55 0.64 25.51
N ALA A 163 14.37 1.24 25.33
CA ALA A 163 13.10 0.69 25.81
C ALA A 163 12.49 -0.30 24.81
N MET A 164 13.03 -0.36 23.59
CA MET A 164 12.58 -1.29 22.57
C MET A 164 13.17 -2.68 22.80
N PRO A 165 12.36 -3.74 22.78
CA PRO A 165 12.88 -5.10 22.84
C PRO A 165 13.64 -5.45 21.55
N CYS A 166 14.72 -6.21 21.71
CA CYS A 166 15.50 -6.77 20.62
C CYS A 166 15.20 -8.27 20.47
N TYR A 167 15.23 -8.74 19.24
CA TYR A 167 14.80 -10.09 18.88
C TYR A 167 15.80 -10.75 17.93
N THR A 168 15.92 -12.07 17.97
CA THR A 168 16.57 -12.80 16.88
C THR A 168 15.72 -12.71 15.61
N LYS A 169 16.31 -13.01 14.45
CA LYS A 169 15.55 -13.08 13.18
C LYS A 169 14.33 -14.01 13.31
N GLU A 170 14.52 -15.18 13.90
CA GLU A 170 13.45 -16.18 14.07
C GLU A 170 12.32 -15.66 14.95
N GLU A 171 12.65 -15.06 16.09
CA GLU A 171 11.65 -14.44 16.99
C GLU A 171 10.85 -13.35 16.29
N MET A 172 11.49 -12.53 15.44
CA MET A 172 10.77 -11.51 14.68
C MET A 172 9.82 -12.13 13.65
N ILE A 173 10.22 -13.20 12.98
CA ILE A 173 9.36 -13.90 12.02
C ILE A 173 8.13 -14.46 12.74
N GLU A 174 8.31 -15.13 13.88
CA GLU A 174 7.19 -15.65 14.68
C GLU A 174 6.24 -14.54 15.14
N LEU A 175 6.78 -13.42 15.65
CA LEU A 175 5.97 -12.27 16.07
C LEU A 175 5.15 -11.69 14.91
N VAL A 176 5.70 -11.67 13.70
CA VAL A 176 4.98 -11.21 12.51
C VAL A 176 3.92 -12.24 12.11
N LEU A 177 4.23 -13.54 12.09
CA LEU A 177 3.25 -14.58 11.77
C LEU A 177 2.06 -14.57 12.74
N GLU A 178 2.33 -14.41 14.04
CA GLU A 178 1.32 -14.27 15.08
C GLU A 178 0.46 -13.01 14.85
N ALA A 179 1.10 -11.86 14.60
CA ALA A 179 0.40 -10.59 14.40
C ALA A 179 -0.53 -10.61 13.16
N TYR A 180 -0.18 -11.35 12.12
CA TYR A 180 -0.95 -11.43 10.88
C TYR A 180 -1.97 -12.58 10.87
N GLN A 181 -1.98 -13.43 11.90
CA GLN A 181 -3.02 -14.46 12.12
C GLN A 181 -3.29 -15.33 10.89
N GLY A 182 -2.23 -15.74 10.18
CA GLY A 182 -2.33 -16.58 8.98
C GLY A 182 -2.58 -15.82 7.66
N ALA A 183 -2.66 -14.48 7.68
CA ALA A 183 -2.80 -13.68 6.47
C ALA A 183 -1.54 -13.67 5.58
N ILE A 184 -0.37 -14.05 6.12
CA ILE A 184 0.88 -14.20 5.37
C ILE A 184 1.50 -15.56 5.62
N THR A 185 2.23 -16.07 4.64
CA THR A 185 3.08 -17.26 4.81
C THR A 185 4.40 -16.90 5.51
N ARG A 186 5.16 -17.92 5.95
CA ARG A 186 6.51 -17.72 6.49
C ARG A 186 7.45 -17.07 5.47
N GLU A 187 7.43 -17.50 4.22
CA GLU A 187 8.26 -16.93 3.15
C GLU A 187 7.94 -15.44 2.93
N SER A 188 6.66 -15.09 2.97
CA SER A 188 6.21 -13.70 2.91
C SER A 188 6.67 -12.88 4.12
N ALA A 189 6.60 -13.46 5.31
CA ALA A 189 7.13 -12.82 6.52
C ALA A 189 8.64 -12.57 6.39
N GLU A 190 9.40 -13.57 5.93
CA GLU A 190 10.84 -13.44 5.68
C GLU A 190 11.14 -12.33 4.67
N THR A 191 10.37 -12.27 3.58
CA THR A 191 10.47 -11.22 2.55
C THR A 191 10.26 -9.82 3.15
N LEU A 192 9.20 -9.64 3.95
CA LEU A 192 8.96 -8.36 4.64
C LEU A 192 10.09 -8.03 5.62
N MET A 193 10.62 -9.03 6.34
CA MET A 193 11.65 -8.81 7.36
C MET A 193 13.02 -8.46 6.78
N ILE A 194 13.31 -8.70 5.49
CA ILE A 194 14.53 -8.18 4.83
C ILE A 194 14.64 -6.65 4.97
N ARG A 195 13.49 -5.95 4.95
CA ARG A 195 13.40 -4.50 5.15
C ARG A 195 12.75 -4.09 6.47
N GLY A 196 12.04 -5.01 7.12
CA GLY A 196 11.40 -4.80 8.41
C GLY A 196 12.33 -4.97 9.61
N MET A 197 13.57 -5.43 9.41
CA MET A 197 14.61 -5.53 10.46
C MET A 197 15.65 -4.44 10.31
N SER A 198 16.06 -3.85 11.43
CA SER A 198 17.23 -2.98 11.54
C SER A 198 18.22 -3.59 12.52
N PRO A 199 19.54 -3.49 12.27
CA PRO A 199 20.53 -3.79 13.30
C PRO A 199 20.30 -2.90 14.53
N ILE A 200 20.68 -3.40 15.69
CA ILE A 200 20.68 -2.62 16.93
C ILE A 200 21.69 -1.46 16.76
N PRO A 201 21.30 -0.19 17.01
CA PRO A 201 22.22 0.93 16.94
C PRO A 201 23.44 0.71 17.86
N PRO A 202 24.67 1.03 17.43
CA PRO A 202 25.86 0.87 18.26
C PRO A 202 25.80 1.65 19.59
N THR A 203 24.99 2.70 19.63
CA THR A 203 24.74 3.55 20.80
C THR A 203 23.71 2.98 21.76
N SER A 204 22.95 1.94 21.38
CA SER A 204 21.91 1.37 22.23
C SER A 204 22.48 0.39 23.24
N LYS A 205 22.02 0.47 24.49
CA LYS A 205 22.34 -0.49 25.55
C LYS A 205 21.86 -1.90 25.25
N ASN A 206 20.92 -2.07 24.31
CA ASN A 206 20.43 -3.38 23.91
C ASN A 206 21.51 -4.25 23.24
N ILE A 207 22.53 -3.64 22.62
CA ILE A 207 23.63 -4.38 21.99
C ILE A 207 24.41 -5.26 22.99
N MET A 208 24.41 -4.86 24.28
CA MET A 208 25.05 -5.58 25.37
C MET A 208 24.18 -6.67 25.99
N LYS A 209 22.88 -6.70 25.66
CA LYS A 209 21.91 -7.61 26.28
C LYS A 209 21.70 -8.88 25.47
N LYS A 210 21.60 -8.78 24.14
CA LYS A 210 21.33 -9.89 23.23
C LYS A 210 21.69 -9.50 21.79
N GLU A 211 22.33 -10.40 21.06
CA GLU A 211 22.49 -10.24 19.60
C GLU A 211 21.13 -10.34 18.91
N GLY A 212 20.84 -9.40 18.02
CA GLY A 212 19.56 -9.39 17.32
C GLY A 212 19.28 -8.11 16.56
N PHE A 213 18.00 -7.90 16.30
CA PHE A 213 17.46 -6.82 15.48
C PHE A 213 16.35 -6.08 16.21
N LEU A 214 16.11 -4.85 15.77
CA LEU A 214 14.92 -4.07 16.08
C LEU A 214 13.99 -4.08 14.86
N PHE A 215 12.70 -3.85 15.08
CA PHE A 215 11.80 -3.56 13.95
C PHE A 215 12.19 -2.23 13.31
N ALA A 216 12.41 -2.22 12.00
CA ALA A 216 12.67 -1.03 11.18
C ALA A 216 11.35 -0.29 10.89
N ARG A 217 10.62 0.04 11.96
CA ARG A 217 9.41 0.85 11.90
C ARG A 217 9.28 1.71 13.14
N ASP A 218 8.72 2.89 12.97
CA ASP A 218 8.45 3.81 14.05
C ASP A 218 7.37 3.26 14.98
N VAL A 219 7.63 3.21 16.28
CA VAL A 219 6.68 2.68 17.26
C VAL A 219 5.41 3.49 17.38
N ARG A 220 5.45 4.78 17.00
CA ARG A 220 4.27 5.65 16.96
C ARG A 220 3.25 5.15 15.94
N LEU A 221 3.67 4.38 14.93
CA LEU A 221 2.74 3.77 13.97
C LEU A 221 1.77 2.79 14.61
N LYS A 222 2.05 2.25 15.81
CA LYS A 222 1.10 1.43 16.58
C LYS A 222 -0.15 2.20 17.00
N VAL A 223 -0.14 3.53 16.87
CA VAL A 223 -1.24 4.42 17.22
C VAL A 223 -1.50 5.36 16.06
N ALA A 224 -2.52 5.03 15.28
CA ALA A 224 -2.91 5.80 14.11
C ALA A 224 -4.43 6.00 14.04
N GLY A 225 -5.05 6.22 15.20
CA GLY A 225 -6.51 6.37 15.33
C GLY A 225 -7.07 7.75 14.97
N LEU A 226 -6.22 8.73 14.64
CA LEU A 226 -6.66 10.09 14.31
C LEU A 226 -6.80 10.29 12.79
N GLY A 227 -7.72 11.18 12.40
CA GLY A 227 -7.97 11.51 11.00
C GLY A 227 -8.72 10.43 10.21
N LEU A 228 -9.40 9.52 10.90
CA LEU A 228 -10.29 8.53 10.27
C LEU A 228 -11.53 9.21 9.68
N ILE A 229 -12.13 8.56 8.69
CA ILE A 229 -13.10 9.18 7.80
C ILE A 229 -14.46 8.49 7.97
N THR A 230 -15.54 9.26 7.87
CA THR A 230 -16.92 8.75 7.89
C THR A 230 -17.35 8.29 6.50
N LEU A 231 -18.36 7.41 6.42
CA LEU A 231 -18.83 6.85 5.14
C LEU A 231 -19.27 7.94 4.15
N ASP A 232 -20.02 8.95 4.61
CA ASP A 232 -20.49 10.07 3.80
C ASP A 232 -19.33 10.82 3.13
N LEU A 233 -18.25 11.10 3.87
CA LEU A 233 -17.05 11.72 3.32
C LEU A 233 -16.32 10.81 2.33
N VAL A 234 -16.25 9.49 2.60
CA VAL A 234 -15.68 8.53 1.63
C VAL A 234 -16.49 8.50 0.33
N LEU A 235 -17.82 8.51 0.40
CA LEU A 235 -18.68 8.50 -0.80
C LEU A 235 -18.51 9.78 -1.63
N GLU A 236 -18.30 10.95 -1.00
CA GLU A 236 -17.97 12.18 -1.71
C GLU A 236 -16.62 12.13 -2.43
N TYR A 237 -15.61 11.48 -1.84
CA TYR A 237 -14.36 11.21 -2.54
C TYR A 237 -14.54 10.22 -3.70
N ALA A 238 -15.32 9.15 -3.49
CA ALA A 238 -15.56 8.12 -4.51
C ALA A 238 -16.11 8.71 -5.80
N LYS A 239 -17.07 9.65 -5.71
CA LYS A 239 -17.66 10.40 -6.84
C LYS A 239 -16.63 11.14 -7.70
N LYS A 240 -15.47 11.48 -7.14
CA LYS A 240 -14.42 12.23 -7.83
C LYS A 240 -13.43 11.34 -8.56
N ILE A 241 -13.49 10.02 -8.38
CA ILE A 241 -12.59 9.08 -9.06
C ILE A 241 -13.04 8.93 -10.52
N LYS A 242 -12.21 9.44 -11.44
CA LYS A 242 -12.46 9.43 -12.89
C LYS A 242 -11.54 8.50 -13.69
N CYS A 243 -10.47 8.02 -13.06
CA CYS A 243 -9.45 7.18 -13.69
C CYS A 243 -10.00 5.78 -14.04
N GLU A 244 -9.21 4.97 -14.76
CA GLU A 244 -9.51 3.54 -14.87
C GLU A 244 -9.30 2.89 -13.49
N TYR A 245 -10.24 2.07 -13.04
CA TYR A 245 -10.22 1.50 -11.70
C TYR A 245 -10.35 -0.02 -11.74
N LEU A 246 -9.38 -0.72 -11.17
CA LEU A 246 -9.42 -2.17 -10.94
C LEU A 246 -9.43 -2.41 -9.44
N ASN A 247 -10.42 -3.16 -8.96
CA ASN A 247 -10.43 -3.71 -7.62
C ASN A 247 -10.22 -5.22 -7.68
N ILE A 248 -9.19 -5.70 -6.99
CA ILE A 248 -8.96 -7.13 -6.77
C ILE A 248 -9.30 -7.42 -5.31
N ARG A 249 -10.34 -8.21 -5.09
CA ARG A 249 -10.79 -8.65 -3.77
C ARG A 249 -10.26 -10.06 -3.49
N ALA A 250 -9.53 -10.23 -2.41
CA ALA A 250 -9.11 -11.56 -1.98
C ALA A 250 -10.27 -12.24 -1.23
N VAL A 251 -10.40 -13.56 -1.38
CA VAL A 251 -11.41 -14.37 -0.69
C VAL A 251 -10.69 -15.48 0.07
N PRO A 252 -10.73 -15.52 1.42
CA PRO A 252 -11.56 -14.69 2.30
C PRO A 252 -11.09 -13.23 2.49
N GLY A 253 -9.81 -12.92 2.23
CA GLY A 253 -9.27 -11.55 2.32
C GLY A 253 -9.47 -10.86 3.67
N LEU A 254 -9.44 -9.52 3.66
CA LEU A 254 -9.65 -8.66 4.82
C LEU A 254 -11.11 -8.65 5.26
N SER A 255 -11.37 -8.91 6.54
CA SER A 255 -12.72 -8.79 7.12
C SER A 255 -13.04 -7.35 7.52
N PHE A 256 -14.30 -6.94 7.35
CA PHE A 256 -14.79 -5.61 7.72
C PHE A 256 -16.02 -5.73 8.63
N ASP A 257 -16.12 -4.87 9.64
CA ASP A 257 -17.28 -4.82 10.56
C ASP A 257 -18.59 -4.47 9.83
N ARG A 258 -18.46 -3.71 8.73
CA ARG A 258 -19.54 -3.23 7.87
C ARG A 258 -19.22 -3.60 6.41
N PRO A 259 -19.33 -4.89 6.04
CA PRO A 259 -18.95 -5.35 4.71
C PRO A 259 -19.72 -4.65 3.58
N GLU A 260 -20.94 -4.18 3.86
CA GLU A 260 -21.77 -3.42 2.92
C GLU A 260 -21.15 -2.09 2.49
N TYR A 261 -20.26 -1.49 3.29
CA TYR A 261 -19.56 -0.26 2.90
C TYR A 261 -18.61 -0.49 1.73
N TYR A 262 -18.03 -1.68 1.64
CA TYR A 262 -17.14 -2.04 0.54
C TYR A 262 -17.88 -1.92 -0.80
N THR A 263 -19.06 -2.56 -0.89
CA THR A 263 -19.89 -2.54 -2.10
C THR A 263 -20.43 -1.14 -2.40
N GLN A 264 -20.91 -0.40 -1.39
CA GLN A 264 -21.40 0.97 -1.57
C GLN A 264 -20.35 1.91 -2.18
N VAL A 265 -19.10 1.81 -1.71
CA VAL A 265 -18.00 2.60 -2.26
C VAL A 265 -17.71 2.19 -3.70
N LEU A 266 -17.62 0.89 -3.99
CA LEU A 266 -17.37 0.42 -5.35
C LEU A 266 -18.48 0.82 -6.33
N ASP A 267 -19.74 0.78 -5.90
CA ASP A 267 -20.89 1.23 -6.69
C ASP A 267 -20.78 2.72 -7.02
N GLU A 268 -20.29 3.54 -6.09
CA GLU A 268 -20.08 4.97 -6.34
C GLU A 268 -18.92 5.21 -7.30
N ILE A 269 -17.79 4.52 -7.13
CA ILE A 269 -16.64 4.61 -8.06
C ILE A 269 -17.06 4.19 -9.47
N LYS A 270 -17.83 3.11 -9.60
CA LYS A 270 -18.29 2.60 -10.90
C LYS A 270 -19.13 3.61 -11.69
N LYS A 271 -19.83 4.53 -11.01
CA LYS A 271 -20.62 5.59 -11.67
C LYS A 271 -19.74 6.68 -12.30
N SER A 272 -18.57 6.95 -11.72
CA SER A 272 -17.71 8.08 -12.13
C SER A 272 -16.44 7.68 -12.87
N SER A 273 -15.95 6.46 -12.68
CA SER A 273 -14.71 5.98 -13.32
C SER A 273 -14.89 5.77 -14.82
N CYS A 274 -13.84 6.01 -15.60
CA CYS A 274 -13.92 5.87 -17.05
C CYS A 274 -13.89 4.41 -17.53
N ARG A 275 -13.40 3.50 -16.69
CA ARG A 275 -13.42 2.03 -16.79
C ARG A 275 -13.42 1.46 -15.38
N PHE A 276 -14.24 0.44 -15.13
CA PHE A 276 -14.32 -0.22 -13.82
C PHE A 276 -14.23 -1.74 -13.98
N GLU A 277 -13.31 -2.36 -13.27
CA GLU A 277 -13.20 -3.81 -13.17
C GLU A 277 -13.15 -4.26 -11.71
N TYR A 278 -13.90 -5.32 -11.40
CA TYR A 278 -13.89 -5.99 -10.11
C TYR A 278 -13.58 -7.46 -10.33
N LYS A 279 -12.61 -7.99 -9.58
CA LYS A 279 -12.16 -9.38 -9.65
C LYS A 279 -12.03 -9.96 -8.25
N GLU A 280 -12.66 -11.10 -8.03
CA GLU A 280 -12.41 -11.90 -6.84
C GLU A 280 -11.36 -12.95 -7.14
N VAL A 281 -10.43 -13.14 -6.20
CA VAL A 281 -9.35 -14.11 -6.33
C VAL A 281 -9.21 -14.85 -5.01
N ASP A 282 -9.14 -16.18 -5.08
CA ASP A 282 -8.91 -17.04 -3.92
C ASP A 282 -7.52 -16.76 -3.31
N GLY A 283 -7.51 -16.37 -2.04
CA GLY A 283 -6.30 -16.04 -1.30
C GLY A 283 -6.53 -15.17 -0.06
N SER A 284 -5.44 -14.98 0.68
CA SER A 284 -5.40 -14.13 1.88
C SER A 284 -5.43 -12.62 1.55
N HIS A 285 -5.54 -11.77 2.59
CA HIS A 285 -5.40 -10.31 2.46
C HIS A 285 -4.10 -9.88 1.74
N HIS A 286 -3.02 -10.64 1.90
CA HIS A 286 -1.71 -10.38 1.28
C HIS A 286 -1.49 -11.24 0.03
N ILE A 287 -2.52 -11.50 -0.77
CA ILE A 287 -2.42 -12.33 -1.98
C ILE A 287 -1.31 -11.87 -2.94
N HIS A 288 -1.06 -10.57 -3.05
CA HIS A 288 0.00 -10.02 -3.90
C HIS A 288 1.42 -10.32 -3.42
N LEU A 289 1.57 -10.71 -2.16
CA LEU A 289 2.82 -11.11 -1.54
C LEU A 289 2.93 -12.63 -1.46
N ASN A 290 1.85 -13.32 -1.06
CA ASN A 290 1.85 -14.78 -0.89
C ASN A 290 1.79 -15.54 -2.23
N GLU A 291 0.97 -15.07 -3.17
CA GLU A 291 0.64 -15.77 -4.43
C GLU A 291 0.57 -14.75 -5.59
N PRO A 292 1.66 -13.99 -5.84
CA PRO A 292 1.68 -12.91 -6.82
C PRO A 292 1.31 -13.38 -8.24
N GLU A 293 1.55 -14.63 -8.58
CA GLU A 293 1.21 -15.24 -9.87
C GLU A 293 -0.30 -15.32 -10.12
N LYS A 294 -1.14 -15.39 -9.07
CA LYS A 294 -2.60 -15.39 -9.21
C LYS A 294 -3.13 -14.04 -9.69
N ILE A 295 -2.49 -12.94 -9.30
CA ILE A 295 -2.96 -11.58 -9.59
C ILE A 295 -2.13 -10.84 -10.64
N GLY A 296 -0.86 -11.22 -10.83
CA GLY A 296 0.06 -10.58 -11.76
C GLY A 296 -0.51 -10.44 -13.17
N PRO A 297 -0.99 -11.53 -13.81
CA PRO A 297 -1.60 -11.45 -15.14
C PRO A 297 -2.79 -10.49 -15.22
N ILE A 298 -3.64 -10.44 -14.19
CA ILE A 298 -4.81 -9.54 -14.12
C ILE A 298 -4.33 -8.09 -14.08
N VAL A 299 -3.39 -7.79 -13.16
CA VAL A 299 -2.80 -6.46 -12.98
C VAL A 299 -2.11 -5.98 -14.25
N PHE A 300 -1.24 -6.80 -14.84
CA PHE A 300 -0.45 -6.41 -16.00
C PHE A 300 -1.31 -6.23 -17.26
N ASN A 301 -2.33 -7.08 -17.44
CA ASN A 301 -3.28 -6.91 -18.54
C ASN A 301 -4.05 -5.60 -18.39
N PHE A 302 -4.55 -5.30 -17.19
CA PHE A 302 -5.26 -4.05 -16.91
C PHE A 302 -4.39 -2.81 -17.16
N ILE A 303 -3.10 -2.85 -16.79
CA ILE A 303 -2.16 -1.74 -17.06
C ILE A 303 -1.98 -1.51 -18.56
N LYS A 304 -1.90 -2.59 -19.36
CA LYS A 304 -1.61 -2.54 -20.80
C LYS A 304 -2.82 -2.15 -21.64
N THR A 305 -3.99 -2.69 -21.33
CA THR A 305 -5.19 -2.42 -22.12
C THR A 305 -5.67 -1.00 -21.83
N SER A 306 -5.81 -0.19 -22.88
CA SER A 306 -6.47 1.11 -22.79
C SER A 306 -7.98 0.99 -23.05
N LYS A 307 -8.77 1.95 -22.57
CA LYS A 307 -10.22 2.04 -22.84
C LYS A 307 -10.58 1.93 -24.34
N SER A 308 -9.72 2.38 -25.25
CA SER A 308 -9.94 2.31 -26.71
C SER A 308 -9.84 0.89 -27.28
N GLU A 309 -9.02 0.02 -26.70
CA GLU A 309 -8.78 -1.33 -27.22
C GLU A 309 -9.89 -2.31 -26.82
N GLN A 310 -10.52 -2.10 -25.67
CA GLN A 310 -11.62 -2.93 -25.16
C GLN A 310 -12.93 -2.74 -25.96
N ILE A 311 -13.15 -1.54 -26.52
CA ILE A 311 -14.31 -1.27 -27.40
C ILE A 311 -14.15 -2.00 -28.74
N SER A 312 -12.92 -2.08 -29.27
CA SER A 312 -12.62 -2.87 -30.50
C SER A 312 -12.78 -4.38 -30.22
N SER A 313 -12.16 -4.85 -29.14
CA SER A 313 -12.61 -5.93 -28.26
C SER A 313 -14.02 -6.51 -28.47
N ASP A 314 -14.95 -5.82 -27.83
CA ASP A 314 -16.34 -6.23 -27.67
C ASP A 314 -17.16 -6.04 -28.96
N SER A 315 -16.72 -5.14 -29.85
CA SER A 315 -17.34 -4.97 -31.17
C SER A 315 -17.05 -6.12 -32.14
N VAL A 316 -15.89 -6.79 -32.01
CA VAL A 316 -15.55 -7.97 -32.83
C VAL A 316 -16.30 -9.22 -32.36
N VAL A 317 -16.52 -9.37 -31.05
CA VAL A 317 -17.26 -10.52 -30.48
C VAL A 317 -18.77 -10.44 -30.77
N ASN A 318 -19.34 -9.23 -30.85
CA ASN A 318 -20.75 -9.03 -31.20
C ASN A 318 -21.03 -9.00 -32.72
N GLY A 319 -20.01 -9.15 -33.57
CA GLY A 319 -20.11 -9.06 -35.04
C GLY A 319 -20.23 -10.38 -35.79
N THR A 320 -20.16 -11.54 -35.14
CA THR A 320 -20.13 -12.85 -35.82
C THR A 320 -21.44 -13.63 -35.72
N GLY A 321 -22.58 -12.94 -35.84
CA GLY A 321 -23.90 -13.55 -35.69
C GLY A 321 -24.97 -12.93 -36.59
N SER A 322 -24.77 -12.91 -37.90
CA SER A 322 -25.86 -12.90 -38.89
C SER A 322 -25.33 -12.97 -40.32
N THR A 323 -25.26 -14.19 -40.85
CA THR A 323 -25.55 -14.53 -42.25
C THR A 323 -26.23 -15.88 -42.27
#